data_AF-A0A3D1ZR41-F1
#
_entry.id   AF-A0A3D1ZR41-F1
#
_cell.length_a   1.000
_cell.length_b   1.000
_cell.length_c   1.000
_cell.angle_alpha   90.00
_cell.angle_beta   90.00
_cell.angle_gamma   90.00
#
_symmetry.space_group_name_H-M   'P 1'
#
loop_
_entity.id
_entity.type
_entity.pdbx_description
1 polymer ?
#
loop_
_entity_poly.entity_id
_entity_poly.type
_entity_poly.pdbx_seq_one_letter_code
_entity_poly.pdbx_strand_id
1 'polypeptide(L)' 'MMADNKNYRFETLQLHVGQEQADPVTDSRAVPIYQTTSYVFHNFDHAEARFGLADP' A
#
# COMPACT_ATOMS: atom_id res chain seq x y z
N MET A 1 10.75 -2.23 11.53
CA MET A 1 10.32 -1.89 12.90
C MET A 1 8.91 -2.42 13.04
N MET A 2 8.73 -3.53 13.76
CA MET A 2 7.41 -4.13 14.00
C MET A 2 6.50 -3.10 14.68
N ALA A 3 5.25 -3.02 14.24
CA ALA A 3 4.25 -2.13 14.81
C ALA A 3 4.15 -2.33 16.32
N ASP A 4 4.38 -1.26 17.09
CA ASP A 4 3.95 -1.18 18.47
C ASP A 4 2.46 -1.53 18.50
N ASN A 5 2.07 -2.48 19.36
CA ASN A 5 0.68 -2.87 19.59
C ASN A 5 -0.05 -1.76 20.38
N LYS A 6 -0.07 -0.55 19.81
CA LYS A 6 -0.86 0.58 20.32
C LYS A 6 -2.31 0.29 19.97
N ASN A 7 -3.08 -0.04 20.99
CA ASN A 7 -4.54 -0.07 20.92
C ASN A 7 -5.05 1.36 20.73
N TYR A 8 -5.02 1.84 19.49
CA TYR A 8 -5.64 3.09 19.12
C TYR A 8 -7.16 3.00 19.32
N ARG A 9 -7.77 4.15 19.63
CA ARG A 9 -9.23 4.24 19.68
C ARG A 9 -9.81 4.10 18.27
N PHE A 10 -11.07 3.70 18.19
CA PHE A 10 -11.75 3.46 16.92
C PHE A 10 -11.71 4.67 15.98
N GLU A 11 -11.86 5.88 16.52
CA GLU A 11 -11.85 7.13 15.76
C GLU A 11 -10.49 7.39 15.10
N THR A 12 -9.39 7.00 15.76
CA THR A 12 -8.05 7.10 15.19
C THR A 12 -7.86 6.06 14.08
N LEU A 13 -8.38 4.86 14.28
CA LEU A 13 -8.29 3.79 13.28
C LEU A 13 -9.03 4.15 11.99
N GLN A 14 -10.21 4.75 12.11
CA GLN A 14 -11.01 5.21 10.96
C GLN A 14 -10.25 6.20 10.07
N LEU A 15 -9.36 7.01 10.64
CA LEU A 15 -8.62 8.03 9.91
C LEU A 15 -7.32 7.50 9.28
N HIS A 16 -6.67 6.50 9.88
CA HIS A 16 -5.27 6.18 9.55
C HIS A 16 -4.99 4.74 9.12
N VAL A 17 -5.86 3.78 9.43
CA VAL A 17 -5.59 2.36 9.12
C VAL A 17 -5.60 2.13 7.61
N GLY A 18 -4.60 1.39 7.14
CA GLY A 18 -4.34 1.16 5.71
C GLY A 18 -3.57 2.30 5.03
N GLN A 19 -3.22 3.35 5.78
CA GLN A 19 -2.48 4.53 5.33
C GLN A 19 -1.52 5.04 6.43
N GLU A 20 -0.88 4.12 7.15
CA GLU A 20 -0.01 4.45 8.30
C GLU A 20 1.25 5.23 7.87
N GLN A 21 1.71 5.00 6.65
CA GLN A 21 2.90 5.61 6.07
C GLN A 21 2.49 6.60 4.96
N ALA A 22 3.25 7.68 4.80
CA ALA A 22 3.06 8.55 3.62
C ALA A 22 3.41 7.79 2.35
N ASP A 23 2.94 8.32 1.23
CA ASP A 23 3.45 7.91 -0.07
C ASP A 23 4.99 8.03 -0.09
N PRO A 24 5.72 6.92 -0.34
CA PRO A 24 7.18 6.90 -0.23
C PRO A 24 7.89 7.62 -1.38
N VAL A 25 7.15 8.01 -2.43
CA VAL A 25 7.70 8.68 -3.62
C VAL A 25 7.66 10.20 -3.46
N THR A 26 6.64 10.73 -2.78
CA THR A 26 6.33 12.16 -2.73
C THR A 26 6.17 12.73 -1.32
N ASP A 27 6.21 11.90 -0.28
CA ASP A 27 5.89 12.24 1.10
C ASP A 27 4.45 12.75 1.32
N SER A 28 3.57 12.59 0.32
CA SER A 28 2.17 12.97 0.44
C SER A 28 1.47 12.18 1.54
N ARG A 29 0.76 12.89 2.42
CA ARG A 29 -0.11 12.27 3.44
C ARG A 29 -1.49 11.94 2.90
N ALA A 30 -1.96 12.70 1.92
CA ALA A 30 -3.18 12.33 1.19
C ALA A 30 -2.84 11.20 0.23
N VAL A 31 -3.69 10.17 0.17
CA VAL A 31 -3.47 9.06 -0.76
C VAL A 31 -3.66 9.53 -2.21
N PRO A 32 -2.69 9.25 -3.10
CA PRO A 32 -2.81 9.57 -4.50
C PRO A 32 -4.03 8.91 -5.15
N ILE A 33 -4.64 9.63 -6.09
CA ILE A 33 -5.68 9.06 -6.95
C ILE A 33 -4.98 8.38 -8.13
N TYR A 34 -4.87 7.05 -8.07
CA TYR A 34 -4.33 6.23 -9.17
C TYR A 34 -5.36 6.04 -10.28
N GLN A 35 -5.64 7.10 -11.03
CA GLN A 35 -6.57 7.09 -12.16
C GLN A 35 -5.93 6.45 -13.41
N THR A 36 -5.73 5.14 -13.36
CA THR A 36 -5.15 4.33 -14.44
C THR A 36 -5.99 3.09 -14.71
N THR A 37 -5.85 2.52 -15.89
CA THR A 37 -6.44 1.21 -16.26
C THR A 37 -5.43 0.07 -16.20
N SER A 38 -4.14 0.36 -16.05
CA SER A 38 -3.07 -0.63 -16.11
C SER A 38 -1.83 -0.23 -15.29
N TYR A 39 -1.03 -1.24 -14.91
CA TYR A 39 0.25 -1.10 -14.21
C TYR A 39 1.34 -1.89 -14.94
N VAL A 40 2.59 -1.44 -14.84
CA VAL A 40 3.73 -2.04 -15.55
C VAL A 40 4.35 -3.16 -14.71
N PHE A 41 4.60 -4.32 -15.32
CA PHE A 41 5.45 -5.34 -14.72
C PHE A 41 6.92 -5.00 -14.94
N HIS A 42 7.73 -5.13 -13.89
CA HIS A 42 9.18 -4.94 -13.96
C HIS A 42 9.89 -5.93 -14.91
N ASN A 43 9.40 -7.17 -15.03
CA ASN A 43 9.89 -8.19 -15.95
C ASN A 43 8.85 -9.34 -16.12
N PHE A 44 9.17 -10.35 -16.92
CA PHE A 44 8.28 -11.48 -17.17
C PHE A 44 8.03 -12.34 -15.93
N ASP A 45 9.07 -12.60 -15.12
CA ASP A 45 8.95 -13.39 -13.89
C ASP A 45 8.00 -12.73 -12.88
N HIS A 46 8.07 -11.40 -12.74
CA HIS A 46 7.15 -10.62 -11.91
C HIS A 46 5.70 -10.75 -12.42
N ALA A 47 5.48 -10.66 -13.73
CA ALA A 47 4.15 -10.85 -14.31
C ALA A 47 3.59 -12.25 -14.01
N GLU A 48 4.39 -13.29 -14.24
CA GLU A 48 4.03 -14.69 -13.94
C GLU A 48 3.66 -14.86 -12.47
N ALA A 49 4.47 -14.32 -11.55
CA ALA A 49 4.24 -14.43 -10.12
C ALA A 49 2.96 -13.72 -9.65
N ARG A 50 2.63 -12.53 -10.18
CA ARG A 50 1.38 -11.80 -9.85
C ARG A 50 0.16 -12.58 -10.32
N PHE A 51 0.18 -13.14 -11.54
CA PHE A 51 -0.93 -13.95 -12.05
C PHE A 51 -1.04 -15.31 -11.35
N GLY A 52 0.09 -15.86 -10.88
CA GLY A 52 0.16 -17.09 -10.11
C GLY A 52 -0.11 -16.93 -8.61
N LEU A 53 -0.39 -15.71 -8.11
CA LEU A 53 -0.58 -15.38 -6.69
C LEU A 53 0.62 -15.74 -5.78
N ALA A 54 1.80 -15.90 -6.37
CA ALA A 54 3.05 -16.16 -5.66
C ALA A 54 3.71 -14.87 -5.16
N ASP A 55 3.37 -13.74 -5.78
CA ASP A 55 3.76 -12.39 -5.36
C ASP A 55 2.49 -11.58 -5.02
N PRO A 56 2.15 -11.40 -3.73
CA PRO A 56 0.91 -10.75 -3.27
C PRO A 56 0.85 -9.24 -3.54
#